data_AF-A0A3D2GUQ2-F1
#
_entry.id   AF-A0A3D2GUQ2-F1
#
_cell.length_a   1.000
_cell.length_b   1.000
_cell.length_c   1.000
_cell.angle_alpha   90.00
_cell.angle_beta   90.00
_cell.angle_gamma   90.00
#
_symmetry.space_group_name_H-M   'P 1'
#
loop_
_entity.id
_entity.type
_entity.pdbx_description
1 polymer ?
#
loop_
_entity_poly.entity_id
_entity_poly.type
_entity_poly.pdbx_seq_one_letter_code
_entity_poly.pdbx_strand_id
1 'polypeptide(L)'
;LELYHHPCNKFVAGFIGSPKMNFIKVKLTTLKNDVVTFSLPHGKSMQMPVILTQDMKDTGPGSEAELGVRPERLVECDSASALFTGTVQTIENLGSEIYVYVKIGEAQTILMRATGDKMFKIGDTLFLKVQPEDCHLFHLDSGMSFERFSSFSVAGA
;
A
#
# COMPACT_ATOMS: atom_id res chain seq x y z
N LEU A 1 8.57 -11.30 -12.80
CA LEU A 1 9.09 -9.92 -12.91
C LEU A 1 9.58 -9.47 -11.54
N GLU A 2 10.89 -9.54 -11.31
CA GLU A 2 11.50 -9.19 -10.01
C GLU A 2 11.22 -7.74 -9.61
N LEU A 3 11.39 -6.79 -10.53
CA LEU A 3 11.14 -5.35 -10.30
C LEU A 3 9.69 -4.99 -9.95
N TYR A 4 8.72 -5.83 -10.35
CA TYR A 4 7.32 -5.61 -9.99
C TYR A 4 7.07 -6.00 -8.53
N HIS A 5 7.67 -7.10 -8.06
CA HIS A 5 7.53 -7.59 -6.68
C HIS A 5 8.51 -6.96 -5.70
N HIS A 6 9.66 -6.47 -6.17
CA HIS A 6 10.74 -5.91 -5.37
C HIS A 6 11.30 -4.64 -6.05
N PRO A 7 10.50 -3.56 -6.16
CA PRO A 7 10.99 -2.31 -6.72
C PRO A 7 12.03 -1.68 -5.78
N CYS A 8 13.20 -1.31 -6.29
CA CYS A 8 14.26 -0.71 -5.48
C CYS A 8 13.94 0.71 -4.99
N ASN A 9 13.01 1.41 -5.66
CA ASN A 9 12.58 2.76 -5.29
C ASN A 9 11.16 3.07 -5.81
N LYS A 10 10.61 4.17 -5.33
CA LYS A 10 9.27 4.68 -5.65
C LYS A 10 9.06 4.90 -7.15
N PHE A 11 10.09 5.39 -7.86
CA PHE A 11 10.00 5.64 -9.30
C PHE A 11 9.75 4.34 -10.07
N VAL A 12 10.55 3.31 -9.81
CA VAL A 12 10.36 1.97 -10.40
C VAL A 12 9.00 1.40 -10.03
N ALA A 13 8.60 1.51 -8.76
CA ALA A 13 7.32 1.00 -8.27
C ALA A 13 6.11 1.66 -8.95
N GLY A 14 6.19 2.96 -9.22
CA GLY A 14 5.14 3.74 -9.88
C GLY A 14 5.14 3.63 -11.42
N PHE A 15 6.26 3.19 -12.00
CA PHE A 15 6.38 2.99 -13.45
C PHE A 15 6.01 1.56 -13.89
N ILE A 16 6.34 0.55 -13.08
CA ILE A 16 6.09 -0.86 -13.40
C ILE A 16 4.74 -1.32 -12.84
N GLY A 17 3.84 -1.67 -13.74
CA GLY A 17 2.48 -2.13 -13.45
C GLY A 17 1.43 -1.17 -13.99
N SER A 18 0.33 -1.72 -14.50
CA SER A 18 -0.83 -0.95 -14.95
C SER A 18 -2.07 -1.53 -14.25
N PRO A 19 -2.83 -0.72 -13.49
CA PRO A 19 -2.58 0.70 -13.20
C PRO A 19 -1.35 0.96 -12.32
N LYS A 20 -0.99 2.23 -12.17
CA LYS A 20 0.11 2.67 -11.31
C LYS A 20 -0.17 2.32 -9.84
N MET A 21 0.91 2.09 -9.09
CA MET A 21 0.86 1.88 -7.65
C MET A 21 0.28 3.10 -6.91
N ASN A 22 -0.55 2.86 -5.90
CA ASN A 22 -0.98 3.89 -4.96
C ASN A 22 0.17 4.23 -4.01
N PHE A 23 0.38 5.51 -3.74
CA PHE A 23 1.32 5.96 -2.72
C PHE A 23 0.57 6.72 -1.63
N ILE A 24 0.72 6.28 -0.39
CA ILE A 24 -0.02 6.80 0.76
C ILE A 24 0.97 7.26 1.81
N LYS A 25 0.87 8.53 2.23
CA LYS A 25 1.69 9.05 3.31
C LYS A 25 1.35 8.35 4.62
N VAL A 26 2.37 7.87 5.31
CA VAL A 26 2.26 7.22 6.61
C VAL A 26 3.29 7.81 7.56
N LYS A 27 3.04 7.69 8.86
CA LYS A 27 3.96 8.16 9.90
C LYS A 27 4.58 6.96 10.61
N LEU A 28 5.90 6.88 10.60
CA LEU A 28 6.64 5.83 11.26
C LEU A 28 6.53 6.00 12.78
N THR A 29 6.23 4.93 13.50
CA THR A 29 6.07 4.96 14.96
C THR A 29 7.16 4.16 15.65
N THR A 30 7.65 3.08 15.03
CA THR A 30 8.74 2.27 15.58
C THR A 30 9.51 1.59 14.46
N LEU A 31 10.83 1.59 14.54
CA LEU A 31 11.74 0.85 13.66
C LEU A 31 12.67 0.03 14.54
N LYS A 32 12.35 -1.25 14.77
CA LYS A 32 13.11 -2.10 15.69
C LYS A 32 12.99 -3.56 15.30
N ASN A 33 14.08 -4.32 15.50
CA ASN A 33 14.12 -5.77 15.26
C ASN A 33 13.60 -6.15 13.86
N ASP A 34 14.00 -5.40 12.83
CA ASP A 34 13.58 -5.64 11.44
C ASP A 34 12.06 -5.62 11.22
N VAL A 35 11.36 -4.87 12.09
CA VAL A 35 9.94 -4.57 11.96
C VAL A 35 9.76 -3.05 12.02
N VAL A 36 9.05 -2.54 11.03
CA VAL A 36 8.58 -1.15 11.03
C VAL A 36 7.10 -1.14 11.37
N THR A 37 6.74 -0.36 12.38
CA THR A 37 5.35 0.00 12.68
C THR A 37 5.11 1.43 12.22
N PHE A 38 3.96 1.66 11.58
CA PHE A 38 3.55 2.99 11.13
C PHE A 38 2.04 3.17 11.27
N SER A 39 1.62 4.42 11.47
CA SER A 39 0.21 4.80 11.45
C SER A 39 -0.22 5.17 10.04
N LEU A 40 -1.32 4.56 9.61
CA LEU A 40 -2.06 4.88 8.40
C LEU A 40 -2.87 6.17 8.59
N PRO A 41 -3.32 6.81 7.48
CA PRO A 41 -4.39 7.79 7.56
C PRO A 41 -5.59 7.22 8.32
N HIS A 42 -6.20 8.00 9.21
CA HIS A 42 -7.30 7.59 10.12
C HIS A 42 -6.88 6.78 11.37
N GLY A 43 -5.58 6.68 11.66
CA GLY A 43 -5.09 6.29 12.98
C GLY A 43 -4.99 4.79 13.25
N LYS A 44 -5.29 3.93 12.27
CA LYS A 44 -4.92 2.52 12.35
C LYS A 44 -3.41 2.36 12.17
N SER A 45 -2.85 1.31 12.76
CA SER A 45 -1.43 0.99 12.64
C SER A 45 -1.23 -0.31 11.86
N MET A 46 -0.15 -0.38 11.11
CA MET A 46 0.31 -1.59 10.43
C MET A 46 1.75 -1.87 10.82
N GLN A 47 2.11 -3.15 10.83
CA GLN A 47 3.48 -3.62 10.99
C GLN A 47 3.92 -4.33 9.72
N MET A 48 5.15 -4.09 9.31
CA MET A 48 5.77 -4.75 8.16
C MET A 48 7.17 -5.24 8.52
N PRO A 49 7.52 -6.49 8.20
CA PRO A 49 8.89 -6.96 8.30
C PRO A 49 9.72 -6.35 7.17
N VAL A 50 10.86 -5.75 7.51
CA VAL A 50 11.80 -5.10 6.59
C VAL A 50 13.23 -5.32 7.05
N ILE A 51 14.19 -5.25 6.13
CA ILE A 51 15.61 -5.25 6.47
C ILE A 51 15.99 -3.81 6.81
N LEU A 52 16.21 -3.51 8.10
CA LEU A 52 16.56 -2.16 8.53
C LEU A 52 18.04 -1.87 8.25
N THR A 53 18.30 -1.09 7.20
CA THR A 53 19.63 -0.52 6.95
C THR A 53 19.95 0.59 7.94
N GLN A 54 21.22 0.99 8.04
CA GLN A 54 21.62 2.07 8.95
C GLN A 54 20.92 3.38 8.59
N ASP A 55 20.89 3.74 7.31
CA ASP A 55 20.21 4.94 6.80
C ASP A 55 18.72 4.97 7.16
N MET A 56 18.06 3.80 7.19
CA MET A 56 16.65 3.68 7.60
C MET A 56 16.47 3.81 9.11
N LYS A 57 17.44 3.41 9.92
CA LYS A 57 17.40 3.60 11.38
C LYS A 57 17.54 5.07 11.75
N ASP A 58 18.26 5.84 10.92
CA ASP A 58 18.37 7.29 11.07
C ASP A 58 17.05 8.00 10.73
N THR A 59 16.16 7.35 9.96
CA THR A 59 14.74 7.71 9.83
C THR A 59 14.02 7.38 11.15
N GLY A 60 14.17 8.25 12.15
CA GLY A 60 13.65 8.03 13.49
C GLY A 60 12.11 7.94 13.59
N PRO A 61 11.58 7.49 14.74
CA PRO A 61 10.15 7.58 15.04
C PRO A 61 9.59 8.99 14.84
N GLY A 62 8.42 9.08 14.23
CA GLY A 62 7.75 10.34 13.92
C GLY A 62 8.01 10.86 12.50
N SER A 63 9.00 10.32 11.81
CA SER A 63 9.26 10.61 10.39
C SER A 63 8.12 10.11 9.49
N GLU A 64 7.96 10.76 8.34
CA GLU A 64 7.02 10.36 7.30
C GLU A 64 7.67 9.38 6.30
N ALA A 65 6.86 8.49 5.75
CA ALA A 65 7.22 7.58 4.68
C ALA A 65 6.03 7.43 3.71
N GLU A 66 6.24 6.75 2.59
CA GLU A 66 5.16 6.42 1.65
C GLU A 66 4.93 4.92 1.57
N LEU A 67 3.70 4.52 1.84
CA LEU A 67 3.19 3.18 1.64
C LEU A 67 2.75 3.01 0.19
N GLY A 68 3.44 2.15 -0.54
CA GLY A 68 3.07 1.68 -1.87
C GLY A 68 2.10 0.51 -1.81
N VAL A 69 0.94 0.63 -2.45
CA VAL A 69 -0.05 -0.45 -2.59
C VAL A 69 -0.51 -0.57 -4.03
N ARG A 70 -0.35 -1.75 -4.63
CA ARG A 70 -0.84 -1.97 -5.99
C ARG A 70 -2.38 -2.04 -6.03
N PRO A 71 -3.05 -1.43 -7.01
CA PRO A 71 -4.52 -1.40 -7.08
C PRO A 71 -5.21 -2.75 -6.94
N GLU A 72 -4.61 -3.80 -7.49
CA GLU A 72 -5.09 -5.18 -7.48
C GLU A 72 -4.90 -5.91 -6.15
N ARG A 73 -4.18 -5.30 -5.19
CA ARG A 73 -3.98 -5.85 -3.83
C ARG A 73 -4.91 -5.22 -2.80
N LEU A 74 -5.62 -4.15 -3.16
CA LEU A 74 -6.70 -3.60 -2.35
C LEU A 74 -7.93 -4.48 -2.49
N VAL A 75 -8.47 -4.92 -1.36
CA VAL A 75 -9.67 -5.75 -1.32
C VAL A 75 -10.69 -5.15 -0.35
N GLU A 76 -11.96 -5.28 -0.72
CA GLU A 76 -13.07 -4.92 0.16
C GLU A 76 -13.11 -5.81 1.40
N CYS A 77 -13.60 -5.24 2.50
CA CYS A 77 -13.78 -5.92 3.78
C CYS A 77 -14.91 -5.28 4.58
N ASP A 78 -15.18 -5.80 5.77
CA ASP A 78 -16.03 -5.13 6.75
C ASP A 78 -15.33 -3.91 7.38
N SER A 79 -16.11 -3.04 8.02
CA SER A 79 -15.61 -1.82 8.65
C SER A 79 -14.65 -2.07 9.82
N ALA A 80 -14.79 -3.19 10.53
CA ALA A 80 -13.91 -3.54 11.66
C ALA A 80 -12.50 -3.87 11.16
N SER A 81 -12.40 -4.54 10.01
CA SER A 81 -11.16 -4.96 9.35
C SER A 81 -10.53 -3.88 8.47
N ALA A 82 -11.26 -2.79 8.18
CA ALA A 82 -10.83 -1.74 7.26
C ALA A 82 -9.52 -1.09 7.69
N LEU A 83 -8.56 -0.97 6.77
CA LEU A 83 -7.35 -0.16 6.94
C LEU A 83 -7.54 1.22 6.32
N PHE A 84 -8.32 1.29 5.24
CA PHE A 84 -8.74 2.52 4.59
C PHE A 84 -10.26 2.53 4.50
N THR A 85 -10.85 3.69 4.78
CA THR A 85 -12.26 3.95 4.53
C THR A 85 -12.33 5.14 3.58
N GLY A 86 -13.18 5.04 2.57
CA GLY A 86 -13.29 6.11 1.60
C GLY A 86 -14.55 6.05 0.76
N THR A 87 -14.76 7.11 -0.02
CA THR A 87 -15.94 7.28 -0.86
C THR A 87 -15.56 7.13 -2.33
N VAL A 88 -16.33 6.35 -3.09
CA VAL A 88 -16.13 6.19 -4.53
C VAL A 88 -16.37 7.52 -5.24
N GLN A 89 -15.36 8.01 -5.97
CA GLN A 89 -15.45 9.24 -6.76
C GLN A 89 -15.63 8.97 -8.25
N THR A 90 -14.97 7.94 -8.77
CA THR A 90 -14.95 7.64 -10.20
C THR A 90 -14.86 6.14 -10.40
N ILE A 91 -15.53 5.66 -11.44
CA ILE A 91 -15.56 4.26 -11.83
C ILE A 91 -15.27 4.23 -13.33
N GLU A 92 -14.24 3.49 -13.74
CA GLU A 92 -13.95 3.20 -15.14
C GLU A 92 -14.20 1.71 -15.41
N ASN A 93 -15.10 1.41 -16.34
CA ASN A 93 -15.42 0.05 -16.74
C ASN A 93 -14.59 -0.34 -17.97
N LEU A 94 -13.75 -1.37 -17.84
CA LEU A 94 -12.82 -1.82 -18.87
C LEU A 94 -13.16 -3.22 -19.40
N GLY A 95 -14.43 -3.63 -19.26
CA GLY A 95 -14.90 -4.96 -19.64
C GLY A 95 -14.69 -5.98 -18.52
N SER A 96 -13.54 -6.65 -18.50
CA SER A 96 -13.23 -7.69 -17.51
C SER A 96 -12.77 -7.14 -16.16
N GLU A 97 -12.42 -5.86 -16.12
CA GLU A 97 -11.90 -5.17 -14.93
C GLU A 97 -12.64 -3.84 -14.74
N ILE A 98 -12.66 -3.38 -13.49
CA ILE A 98 -13.20 -2.08 -13.08
C ILE A 98 -12.14 -1.36 -12.28
N TYR A 99 -11.86 -0.12 -12.65
CA TYR A 99 -11.01 0.78 -11.88
C TYR A 99 -11.89 1.69 -11.03
N VAL A 100 -11.71 1.60 -9.71
CA VAL A 100 -12.51 2.33 -8.73
C VAL A 100 -11.60 3.31 -8.00
N TYR A 101 -11.82 4.61 -8.24
CA TYR A 101 -11.11 5.67 -7.56
C TYR A 101 -11.85 6.04 -6.28
N VAL A 102 -11.19 5.84 -5.14
CA VAL A 102 -11.75 5.97 -3.81
C VAL A 102 -11.04 7.10 -3.09
N LYS A 103 -11.79 8.13 -2.69
CA LYS A 103 -11.27 9.21 -1.84
C LYS A 103 -11.18 8.74 -0.41
N ILE A 104 -9.97 8.75 0.14
CA ILE A 104 -9.67 8.45 1.54
C ILE A 104 -9.23 9.73 2.26
N GLY A 105 -9.73 9.96 3.47
CA GLY A 105 -9.45 11.18 4.23
C GLY A 105 -9.88 12.45 3.49
N GLU A 106 -9.20 13.57 3.78
CA GLU A 106 -9.63 14.88 3.28
C GLU A 106 -9.28 15.13 1.81
N ALA A 107 -8.11 14.67 1.36
CA ALA A 107 -7.53 15.11 0.09
C ALA A 107 -6.85 14.01 -0.75
N GLN A 108 -6.92 12.75 -0.32
CA GLN A 108 -6.20 11.67 -0.99
C GLN A 108 -7.15 10.74 -1.75
N THR A 109 -6.79 10.37 -2.97
CA THR A 109 -7.52 9.38 -3.77
C THR A 109 -6.61 8.19 -4.06
N ILE A 110 -7.12 6.98 -3.83
CA ILE A 110 -6.47 5.72 -4.18
C ILE A 110 -7.29 4.98 -5.23
N LEU A 111 -6.63 4.18 -6.04
CA LEU A 111 -7.23 3.36 -7.08
C LEU A 111 -7.24 1.90 -6.65
N MET A 112 -8.42 1.28 -6.67
CA MET A 112 -8.60 -0.16 -6.53
C MET A 112 -8.94 -0.76 -7.89
N ARG A 113 -8.37 -1.93 -8.20
CA ARG A 113 -8.77 -2.74 -9.35
C ARG A 113 -9.66 -3.88 -8.90
N ALA A 114 -10.86 -3.96 -9.47
CA ALA A 114 -11.86 -4.99 -9.19
C ALA A 114 -12.19 -5.79 -10.46
N THR A 115 -12.85 -6.93 -10.27
CA THR A 115 -13.38 -7.75 -11.37
C THR A 115 -14.62 -7.09 -11.99
N GLY A 116 -14.83 -7.33 -13.30
CA GLY A 116 -15.92 -6.76 -14.11
C GLY A 116 -17.35 -7.11 -13.67
N ASP A 117 -17.51 -8.12 -12.82
CA ASP A 117 -18.80 -8.57 -12.29
C ASP A 117 -19.23 -7.83 -11.02
N LYS A 118 -18.32 -7.08 -10.39
CA LYS A 118 -18.66 -6.25 -9.23
C LYS A 118 -19.43 -5.00 -9.64
N MET A 119 -20.29 -4.54 -8.76
CA MET A 119 -21.05 -3.29 -8.95
C MET A 119 -20.70 -2.28 -7.87
N PHE A 120 -20.31 -1.09 -8.32
CA PHE A 120 -20.03 0.08 -7.48
C PHE A 120 -20.88 1.26 -7.94
N LYS A 121 -21.15 2.20 -7.04
CA LYS A 121 -21.78 3.48 -7.35
C LYS A 121 -20.92 4.62 -6.83
N ILE A 122 -20.89 5.73 -7.58
CA ILE A 122 -20.30 6.97 -7.10
C ILE A 122 -21.04 7.38 -5.82
N GLY A 123 -20.29 7.72 -4.77
CA GLY A 123 -20.83 8.01 -3.44
C GLY A 123 -20.86 6.82 -2.49
N ASP A 124 -20.62 5.59 -2.95
CA ASP A 124 -20.52 4.43 -2.06
C ASP A 124 -19.37 4.59 -1.07
N THR A 125 -19.59 4.15 0.18
CA THR A 125 -18.52 4.03 1.17
C THR A 125 -17.90 2.65 1.06
N LEU A 126 -16.60 2.59 0.77
CA LEU A 126 -15.83 1.36 0.75
C LEU A 126 -14.92 1.26 1.96
N PHE A 127 -14.81 0.03 2.46
CA PHE A 127 -13.90 -0.39 3.51
C PHE A 127 -12.86 -1.30 2.88
N LEU A 128 -11.61 -0.86 2.84
CA LEU A 128 -10.54 -1.51 2.11
C LEU A 128 -9.45 -1.99 3.05
N LYS A 129 -8.91 -3.17 2.76
CA LYS A 129 -7.72 -3.72 3.39
C LYS A 129 -6.71 -4.16 2.34
N VAL A 130 -5.50 -4.42 2.82
CA VAL A 130 -4.38 -4.98 2.06
C VAL A 130 -3.55 -5.80 3.04
N GLN A 131 -2.93 -6.87 2.55
CA GLN A 131 -2.01 -7.67 3.35
C GLN A 131 -0.67 -6.94 3.50
N PRO A 132 -0.03 -6.95 4.68
CA PRO A 132 1.30 -6.34 4.86
C PRO A 132 2.34 -6.87 3.85
N GLU A 133 2.22 -8.13 3.42
CA GLU A 133 3.11 -8.76 2.46
C GLU A 133 2.91 -8.25 1.02
N ASP A 134 1.88 -7.46 0.77
CA ASP A 134 1.59 -6.85 -0.53
C ASP A 134 1.89 -5.35 -0.56
N CYS A 135 2.35 -4.82 0.58
CA CYS A 135 2.74 -3.43 0.73
C CYS A 135 4.23 -3.23 0.43
N HIS A 136 4.57 -2.01 0.02
CA HIS A 136 5.93 -1.52 -0.07
C HIS A 136 6.05 -0.27 0.78
N LEU A 137 7.20 -0.04 1.41
CA LEU A 137 7.46 1.20 2.11
C LEU A 137 8.62 1.92 1.42
N PHE A 138 8.51 3.23 1.27
CA PHE A 138 9.52 4.08 0.65
C PHE A 138 9.87 5.24 1.57
N HIS A 139 11.15 5.54 1.65
CA HIS A 139 11.63 6.73 2.35
C HIS A 139 11.12 7.98 1.63
N LEU A 140 10.59 8.96 2.37
CA LEU A 140 9.93 10.11 1.76
C LEU A 140 10.90 10.95 0.90
N ASP A 141 12.10 11.26 1.42
CA ASP A 141 13.05 12.13 0.73
C ASP A 141 13.80 11.43 -0.42
N SER A 142 14.41 10.26 -0.16
CA SER A 142 15.21 9.56 -1.17
C SER A 142 14.38 8.72 -2.14
N GLY A 143 13.13 8.39 -1.79
CA GLY A 143 12.28 7.47 -2.55
C GLY A 143 12.77 6.01 -2.54
N MET A 144 13.83 5.69 -1.80
CA MET A 144 14.38 4.34 -1.73
C MET A 144 13.43 3.40 -0.97
N SER A 145 13.33 2.16 -1.43
CA SER A 145 12.47 1.17 -0.78
C SER A 145 13.10 0.66 0.51
N PHE A 146 12.28 0.46 1.53
CA PHE A 146 12.60 -0.39 2.66
C PHE A 146 12.64 -1.82 2.14
N GLU A 147 13.83 -2.40 2.10
CA GLU A 147 14.03 -3.75 1.60
C GLU A 147 13.22 -4.74 2.45
N ARG A 148 12.58 -5.70 1.80
CA ARG A 148 11.77 -6.71 2.47
C ARG A 148 12.53 -8.01 2.50
N PHE A 149 12.33 -8.81 3.55
CA PHE A 149 12.75 -10.21 3.50
C PHE A 149 12.11 -10.86 2.28
N SER A 150 12.93 -11.28 1.32
CA SER A 150 12.45 -12.15 0.27
C SER A 150 11.96 -13.42 0.95
N SER A 151 10.76 -13.87 0.60
CA SER A 151 10.34 -15.23 0.91
C SER A 151 11.26 -16.18 0.14
N PHE A 152 12.44 -16.46 0.68
CA PHE A 152 13.19 -17.63 0.28
C PHE A 152 12.31 -18.83 0.60
N SER A 153 11.87 -19.50 -0.47
CA SER A 153 11.45 -20.89 -0.55
C SER A 153 11.11 -21.56 0.79
N VAL A 154 9.86 -22.01 0.91
CA VAL A 154 9.55 -23.18 1.73
C VAL A 154 10.50 -24.28 1.27
N ALA A 155 11.61 -24.44 2.00
CA ALA A 155 12.42 -25.64 1.93
C ALA A 155 11.53 -26.73 2.50
N GLY A 156 11.04 -27.61 1.62
CA GLY A 156 10.46 -28.85 2.05
C GLY A 156 11.46 -29.59 2.94
N ALA A 157 10.99 -29.97 4.12
CA ALA A 157 11.44 -31.10 4.90
C ALA A 157 10.23 -31.60 5.70
#